data_AF-X1LDB2-F1
#
_entry.id   AF-X1LDB2-F1
#
_cell.length_a   1.000
_cell.length_b   1.000
_cell.length_c   1.000
_cell.angle_alpha   90.00
_cell.angle_beta   90.00
_cell.angle_gamma   90.00
#
_symmetry.space_group_name_H-M   'P 1'
#
loop_
_entity.id
_entity.type
_entity.pdbx_description
1 polymer ?
#
loop_
_entity_poly.entity_id
_entity_poly.type
_entity_poly.pdbx_seq_one_letter_code
_entity_poly.pdbx_strand_id
1 'polypeptide(L)'
;GNVGGLPAIEPDLIAANIKYGITMFGILGTMVAWIYDLLGETGQPAVLSIPTPSLALVVAEDHSGGANPATPPALSIPALPTVDKAAVTTGVNAVGGAVAHDDDGVDTDETTEANNATANDMTLLQPDGAAPDWYALGYASQYDGVVINVGTAGADITLDTFQYSKGGDVWGTLTPILNQLNNWETTGKVWFTFERPGDWATDTVGGIADMYWIKIKASDTGVGYSQPLGTQAWVLVYP
;
A
#
# COMPACT_ATOMS: atom_id res chain seq x y z
N GLY A 1 5.52 53.36 -26.44
CA GLY A 1 5.09 52.27 -25.56
C GLY A 1 4.70 51.10 -26.43
N ASN A 2 5.41 49.97 -26.29
CA ASN A 2 4.93 48.72 -26.87
C ASN A 2 3.96 48.12 -25.86
N VAL A 3 2.67 48.09 -26.22
CA VAL A 3 1.56 47.59 -25.39
C VAL A 3 1.30 46.11 -25.67
N GLY A 4 2.35 45.37 -26.02
CA GLY A 4 2.31 43.95 -26.35
C GLY A 4 3.25 43.18 -25.45
N GLY A 5 2.96 43.16 -24.14
CA GLY A 5 3.60 42.21 -23.24
C GLY A 5 3.10 40.82 -23.63
N LEU A 6 3.90 40.06 -24.37
CA LEU A 6 3.68 38.62 -24.51
C LEU A 6 3.61 38.05 -23.09
N PRO A 7 2.60 37.22 -22.75
CA PRO A 7 2.58 36.57 -21.45
C PRO A 7 3.88 35.75 -21.33
N ALA A 8 4.78 36.17 -20.45
CA ALA A 8 6.07 35.55 -20.21
C ALA A 8 5.94 34.25 -19.40
N ILE A 9 4.93 33.44 -19.73
CA ILE A 9 4.83 32.06 -19.27
C ILE A 9 5.46 31.23 -20.37
N GLU A 10 6.73 30.89 -20.16
CA GLU A 10 7.42 29.87 -20.94
C GLU A 10 6.65 28.55 -20.76
N PRO A 11 6.11 27.93 -21.81
CA PRO A 11 5.31 26.70 -21.69
C PRO A 11 6.11 25.52 -21.12
N ASP A 12 7.44 25.57 -21.21
CA ASP A 12 8.34 24.57 -20.65
C ASP A 12 8.63 24.78 -19.15
N LEU A 13 8.15 25.88 -18.56
CA LEU A 13 8.30 26.16 -17.14
C LEU A 13 7.20 25.46 -16.33
N ILE A 14 7.37 24.15 -16.19
CA ILE A 14 6.55 23.33 -15.30
C ILE A 14 7.09 23.42 -13.86
N ALA A 15 6.18 23.49 -12.87
CA ALA A 15 6.52 23.57 -11.44
C ALA A 15 7.46 22.45 -10.99
N ALA A 16 7.43 21.33 -11.72
CA ALA A 16 8.28 20.18 -11.57
C ALA A 16 9.80 20.44 -11.73
N ASN A 17 10.16 21.44 -12.53
CA ASN A 17 11.56 21.78 -12.82
C ASN A 17 12.11 22.91 -11.94
N ILE A 18 11.29 23.46 -11.03
CA ILE A 18 11.67 24.55 -10.13
C ILE A 18 11.92 23.96 -8.74
N LYS A 19 13.04 24.33 -8.10
CA LYS A 19 13.40 23.84 -6.77
C LYS A 19 12.31 24.17 -5.74
N TYR A 20 12.00 23.20 -4.86
CA TYR A 20 10.99 23.36 -3.82
C TYR A 20 11.18 24.64 -2.99
N GLY A 21 10.07 25.35 -2.75
CA GLY A 21 10.05 26.58 -1.97
C GLY A 21 10.58 27.82 -2.70
N ILE A 22 11.02 27.69 -3.95
CA ILE A 22 11.45 28.81 -4.80
C ILE A 22 10.32 29.19 -5.74
N THR A 23 9.97 30.47 -5.77
CA THR A 23 9.04 31.03 -6.75
C THR A 23 9.83 31.68 -7.88
N MET A 24 9.63 31.20 -9.11
CA MET A 24 10.16 31.81 -10.32
C MET A 24 9.01 32.21 -11.23
N PHE A 25 8.96 33.47 -11.63
CA PHE A 25 7.93 34.03 -12.50
C PHE A 25 6.48 33.73 -12.05
N GLY A 26 6.25 33.68 -10.73
CA GLY A 26 4.94 33.41 -10.14
C GLY A 26 4.57 31.93 -10.01
N ILE A 27 5.41 31.01 -10.47
CA ILE A 27 5.25 29.56 -10.30
C ILE A 27 6.07 29.12 -9.09
N LEU A 28 5.42 28.57 -8.07
CA LEU A 28 6.09 27.97 -6.92
C LEU A 28 6.58 26.57 -7.30
N GLY A 29 7.87 26.31 -7.12
CA GLY A 29 8.43 24.99 -7.34
C GLY A 29 7.81 23.94 -6.42
N THR A 30 7.34 22.85 -7.02
CA THR A 30 6.83 21.69 -6.29
C THR A 30 7.97 20.71 -6.06
N MET A 31 7.85 19.90 -5.01
CA MET A 31 8.86 18.90 -4.70
C MET A 31 8.76 17.76 -5.73
N VAL A 32 9.46 17.87 -6.86
CA VAL A 32 9.61 16.73 -7.76
C VAL A 32 10.54 15.73 -7.14
N ALA A 33 10.07 14.50 -6.99
CA ALA A 33 10.71 13.19 -7.00
C ALA A 33 12.19 12.92 -6.62
N TRP A 34 13.09 13.88 -6.39
CA TRP A 34 14.48 13.61 -6.02
C TRP A 34 14.66 13.22 -4.55
N ILE A 35 13.63 13.34 -3.71
CA ILE A 35 13.62 12.68 -2.39
C ILE A 35 13.44 11.15 -2.53
N TYR A 36 12.80 10.65 -3.59
CA TYR A 36 12.77 9.21 -3.87
C TYR A 36 14.12 8.68 -4.37
N ASP A 37 15.04 9.52 -4.86
CA ASP A 37 16.33 9.06 -5.36
C ASP A 37 17.39 8.93 -4.24
N LEU A 38 17.25 9.67 -3.14
CA LEU A 38 18.02 9.44 -1.90
C LEU A 38 17.40 8.37 -0.98
N LEU A 39 16.14 8.00 -1.19
CA LEU A 39 15.37 7.07 -0.36
C LEU A 39 14.93 5.78 -1.09
N GLY A 40 15.32 5.62 -2.37
CA GLY A 40 14.76 4.60 -3.27
C GLY A 40 13.24 4.72 -3.47
N GLU A 41 12.67 3.83 -4.29
CA GLU A 41 11.22 3.71 -4.58
C GLU A 41 10.31 3.59 -3.32
N THR A 42 10.87 3.51 -2.11
CA THR A 42 10.15 3.23 -0.86
C THR A 42 10.35 4.25 0.26
N GLY A 43 11.07 5.37 0.06
CA GLY A 43 11.03 6.48 1.03
C GLY A 43 11.76 6.30 2.38
N GLN A 44 12.74 5.38 2.50
CA GLN A 44 13.47 5.13 3.76
C GLN A 44 15.00 5.12 3.58
N PRO A 45 15.79 5.72 4.51
CA PRO A 45 17.26 5.71 4.43
C PRO A 45 17.82 4.31 4.74
N ALA A 46 18.87 3.90 4.03
CA ALA A 46 19.55 2.63 4.28
C ALA A 46 20.14 2.58 5.70
N VAL A 47 19.95 1.46 6.40
CA VAL A 47 20.51 1.24 7.75
C VAL A 47 21.89 0.62 7.62
N LEU A 48 22.91 1.32 8.14
CA LEU A 48 24.28 0.81 8.19
C LEU A 48 24.47 -0.09 9.41
N SER A 49 24.63 -1.39 9.19
CA SER A 49 25.01 -2.34 10.25
C SER A 49 26.53 -2.49 10.29
N ILE A 50 27.17 -1.98 11.34
CA ILE A 50 28.60 -2.16 11.56
C ILE A 50 28.76 -3.24 12.63
N PRO A 51 29.22 -4.46 12.30
CA PRO A 51 29.49 -5.48 13.31
C PRO A 51 30.59 -4.97 14.25
N THR A 52 30.46 -5.27 15.54
CA THR A 52 31.50 -4.93 16.53
C THR A 52 32.81 -5.63 16.15
N PRO A 53 33.89 -4.90 15.80
CA PRO A 53 35.13 -5.54 15.42
C PRO A 53 35.79 -6.19 16.64
N SER A 54 36.21 -7.45 16.53
CA SER A 54 37.07 -8.11 17.51
C SER A 54 38.30 -8.68 16.81
N LEU A 55 39.47 -8.50 17.43
CA LEU A 55 40.75 -9.06 16.99
C LEU A 55 41.16 -10.13 18.01
N ALA A 56 41.23 -11.38 17.57
CA ALA A 56 41.75 -12.47 18.37
C ALA A 56 43.14 -12.85 17.84
N LEU A 57 44.19 -12.58 18.63
CA LEU A 57 45.54 -13.06 18.36
C LEU A 57 45.76 -14.33 19.19
N VAL A 58 45.86 -15.48 18.53
CA VAL A 58 46.28 -16.72 19.18
C VAL A 58 47.79 -16.86 18.96
N VAL A 59 48.58 -16.56 19.99
CA VAL A 59 50.01 -16.86 19.98
C VAL A 59 50.18 -18.28 20.49
N ALA A 60 50.51 -19.22 19.60
CA ALA A 60 51.02 -20.52 20.01
C ALA A 60 52.52 -20.37 20.26
N GLU A 61 52.94 -20.37 21.52
CA GLU A 61 54.37 -20.44 21.85
C GLU A 61 54.83 -21.90 21.69
N ASP A 62 55.63 -22.15 20.65
CA ASP A 62 56.33 -23.41 20.45
C ASP A 62 57.70 -23.36 21.13
N HIS A 63 57.90 -24.24 22.12
CA HIS A 63 59.17 -24.41 22.83
C HIS A 63 59.98 -25.63 22.32
N SER A 64 59.61 -26.23 21.19
CA SER A 64 60.32 -27.37 20.62
C SER A 64 61.47 -26.89 19.74
N GLY A 65 62.70 -27.03 20.23
CA GLY A 65 63.92 -26.63 19.54
C GLY A 65 64.26 -27.47 18.29
N GLY A 66 63.37 -27.52 17.30
CA GLY A 66 63.57 -28.33 16.09
C GLY A 66 62.61 -28.05 14.93
N ALA A 67 62.99 -27.11 14.07
CA ALA A 67 62.83 -27.10 12.61
C ALA A 67 61.53 -27.63 11.96
N ASN A 68 60.35 -27.19 12.41
CA ASN A 68 59.18 -27.08 11.52
C ASN A 68 58.34 -25.87 11.94
N PRO A 69 57.85 -25.04 11.00
CA PRO A 69 57.14 -23.82 11.35
C PRO A 69 55.84 -24.18 12.06
N ALA A 70 55.72 -23.77 13.32
CA ALA A 70 54.44 -23.70 14.02
C ALA A 70 53.43 -23.10 13.04
N THR A 71 52.31 -23.78 12.86
CA THR A 71 51.24 -23.37 11.93
C THR A 71 51.06 -21.85 12.03
N PRO A 72 51.25 -21.09 10.94
CA PRO A 72 51.29 -19.63 11.03
C PRO A 72 50.00 -19.15 11.71
N PRO A 73 50.09 -18.13 12.60
CA PRO A 73 48.92 -17.62 13.30
C PRO A 73 47.87 -17.24 12.27
N ALA A 74 46.70 -17.87 12.36
CA ALA A 74 45.61 -17.61 11.44
C ALA A 74 45.04 -16.22 11.76
N LEU A 75 45.28 -15.26 10.87
CA LEU A 75 44.58 -13.98 10.88
C LEU A 75 43.17 -14.22 10.33
N SER A 76 42.16 -14.18 11.19
CA SER A 76 40.77 -14.11 10.73
C SER A 76 40.37 -12.64 10.58
N ILE A 77 39.86 -12.30 9.40
CA ILE A 77 39.20 -11.01 9.19
C ILE A 77 37.78 -11.19 9.76
N PRO A 78 37.29 -10.31 10.64
CA PRO A 78 35.90 -10.31 11.06
C PRO A 78 34.98 -10.26 9.84
N ALA A 79 33.76 -10.79 9.97
CA ALA A 79 32.76 -10.70 8.91
C ALA A 79 32.71 -9.27 8.35
N LEU A 80 32.82 -9.14 7.03
CA LEU A 80 32.80 -7.84 6.36
C LEU A 80 31.52 -7.10 6.78
N PRO A 81 31.59 -5.78 7.06
CA PRO A 81 30.38 -4.99 7.19
C PRO A 81 29.57 -5.16 5.91
N THR A 82 28.34 -5.65 6.04
CA THR A 82 27.41 -5.72 4.91
C THR A 82 26.53 -4.49 4.91
N VAL A 83 26.32 -3.92 3.73
CA VAL A 83 25.26 -2.94 3.49
C VAL A 83 24.12 -3.71 2.85
N ASP A 84 23.16 -4.10 3.67
CA ASP A 84 21.95 -4.74 3.21
C ASP A 84 20.81 -3.73 3.24
N LYS A 85 19.89 -3.83 2.28
CA LYS A 85 18.61 -3.11 2.38
C LYS A 85 17.92 -3.64 3.64
N ALA A 86 17.54 -2.75 4.56
CA ALA A 86 16.67 -3.15 5.65
C ALA A 86 15.42 -3.80 5.02
N ALA A 87 15.24 -5.09 5.27
CA ALA A 87 14.07 -5.82 4.80
C ALA A 87 12.89 -5.34 5.61
N VAL A 88 12.28 -4.22 5.20
CA VAL A 88 11.01 -3.80 5.75
C VAL A 88 9.94 -4.50 4.94
N THR A 89 9.46 -5.60 5.51
CA THR A 89 8.54 -6.51 4.84
C THR A 89 7.15 -5.91 4.91
N THR A 90 6.55 -5.62 3.75
CA THR A 90 5.10 -5.38 3.69
C THR A 90 4.38 -6.61 4.23
N GLY A 91 3.52 -6.41 5.21
CA GLY A 91 2.63 -7.46 5.70
C GLY A 91 1.50 -7.66 4.70
N VAL A 92 1.38 -8.86 4.14
CA VAL A 92 0.19 -9.29 3.40
C VAL A 92 -0.59 -10.21 4.31
N ASN A 93 -1.75 -9.76 4.76
CA ASN A 93 -2.54 -10.42 5.79
C ASN A 93 -3.90 -10.85 5.25
N ALA A 94 -4.46 -11.90 5.86
CA ALA A 94 -5.87 -12.23 5.71
C ALA A 94 -6.75 -11.04 6.14
N VAL A 95 -7.91 -10.89 5.51
CA VAL A 95 -8.89 -9.88 5.93
C VAL A 95 -9.46 -10.29 7.29
N GLY A 96 -9.62 -9.33 8.20
CA GLY A 96 -10.22 -9.55 9.51
C GLY A 96 -11.75 -9.58 9.46
N GLY A 97 -12.32 -8.90 8.47
CA GLY A 97 -13.74 -8.93 8.14
C GLY A 97 -13.98 -8.54 6.68
N ALA A 98 -15.03 -9.06 6.07
CA ALA A 98 -15.53 -8.63 4.76
C ALA A 98 -17.06 -8.60 4.78
N VAL A 99 -17.64 -7.53 4.23
CA VAL A 99 -19.10 -7.35 4.22
C VAL A 99 -19.56 -6.89 2.84
N ALA A 100 -20.46 -7.65 2.25
CA ALA A 100 -21.24 -7.24 1.09
C ALA A 100 -22.55 -6.59 1.56
N HIS A 101 -22.88 -5.42 1.04
CA HIS A 101 -24.13 -4.73 1.33
C HIS A 101 -25.03 -4.69 0.11
N ASP A 102 -26.31 -4.84 0.38
CA ASP A 102 -27.43 -4.66 -0.54
C ASP A 102 -28.23 -3.42 -0.14
N ASP A 103 -28.74 -2.69 -1.13
CA ASP A 103 -29.50 -1.46 -0.95
C ASP A 103 -30.83 -1.66 -0.21
N ASP A 104 -31.30 -2.90 -0.14
CA ASP A 104 -32.44 -3.32 0.68
C ASP A 104 -32.13 -3.34 2.19
N GLY A 105 -30.86 -3.07 2.57
CA GLY A 105 -30.38 -2.99 3.94
C GLY A 105 -29.84 -4.31 4.49
N VAL A 106 -29.62 -5.31 3.65
CA VAL A 106 -28.99 -6.57 4.04
C VAL A 106 -27.47 -6.46 3.98
N ASP A 107 -26.83 -6.69 5.14
CA ASP A 107 -25.39 -6.92 5.23
C ASP A 107 -25.11 -8.42 5.29
N THR A 108 -24.23 -8.91 4.41
CA THR A 108 -23.74 -10.29 4.42
C THR A 108 -22.28 -10.33 4.85
N ASP A 109 -21.98 -11.07 5.92
CA ASP A 109 -20.61 -11.39 6.31
C ASP A 109 -20.01 -12.38 5.30
N GLU A 110 -19.05 -11.90 4.52
CA GLU A 110 -18.31 -12.66 3.51
C GLU A 110 -16.85 -12.88 3.93
N THR A 111 -16.55 -12.84 5.23
CA THR A 111 -15.18 -12.97 5.74
C THR A 111 -14.56 -14.32 5.38
N THR A 112 -15.37 -15.37 5.24
CA THR A 112 -14.90 -16.71 4.85
C THR A 112 -14.54 -16.75 3.37
N GLU A 113 -15.43 -16.20 2.53
CA GLU A 113 -15.33 -16.05 1.08
C GLU A 113 -14.08 -15.24 0.73
N ALA A 114 -13.93 -14.06 1.32
CA ALA A 114 -12.80 -13.18 1.12
C ALA A 114 -11.44 -13.79 1.52
N ASN A 115 -11.41 -14.79 2.42
CA ASN A 115 -10.18 -15.42 2.90
C ASN A 115 -9.87 -16.78 2.25
N ASN A 116 -10.75 -17.31 1.41
CA ASN A 116 -10.52 -18.57 0.72
C ASN A 116 -10.21 -18.33 -0.77
N ALA A 117 -9.91 -19.39 -1.53
CA ALA A 117 -9.51 -19.27 -2.95
C ALA A 117 -10.57 -19.86 -3.91
N THR A 118 -11.80 -20.03 -3.44
CA THR A 118 -12.93 -20.48 -4.25
C THR A 118 -13.24 -19.39 -5.26
N ALA A 119 -13.36 -19.78 -6.53
CA ALA A 119 -13.58 -18.81 -7.57
C ALA A 119 -14.97 -18.17 -7.45
N ASN A 120 -15.02 -16.84 -7.54
CA ASN A 120 -16.25 -16.05 -7.69
C ASN A 120 -17.25 -16.20 -6.52
N ASP A 121 -16.78 -16.39 -5.29
CA ASP A 121 -17.63 -16.52 -4.10
C ASP A 121 -17.75 -15.23 -3.29
N MET A 122 -17.07 -14.14 -3.68
CA MET A 122 -17.28 -12.82 -3.08
C MET A 122 -18.23 -11.96 -3.92
N THR A 123 -19.24 -11.37 -3.29
CA THR A 123 -20.24 -10.50 -3.92
C THR A 123 -19.77 -9.03 -3.87
N LEU A 124 -18.92 -8.62 -4.82
CA LEU A 124 -18.29 -7.27 -4.79
C LEU A 124 -19.31 -6.13 -4.99
N LEU A 125 -20.38 -6.39 -5.74
CA LEU A 125 -21.60 -5.59 -5.83
C LEU A 125 -22.80 -6.55 -6.00
N GLN A 126 -24.03 -6.13 -5.74
CA GLN A 126 -25.18 -7.01 -5.82
C GLN A 126 -25.61 -7.31 -7.27
N PRO A 127 -26.29 -8.45 -7.52
CA PRO A 127 -26.69 -8.84 -8.87
C PRO A 127 -27.68 -7.88 -9.56
N ASP A 128 -28.42 -7.09 -8.79
CA ASP A 128 -29.41 -6.14 -9.30
C ASP A 128 -28.77 -4.82 -9.78
N GLY A 129 -27.53 -4.58 -9.38
CA GLY A 129 -26.74 -3.41 -9.78
C GLY A 129 -27.24 -2.14 -9.14
N ALA A 130 -27.74 -2.18 -7.90
CA ALA A 130 -28.16 -0.97 -7.23
C ALA A 130 -26.94 -0.05 -6.98
N ALA A 131 -27.03 1.21 -7.45
CA ALA A 131 -25.97 2.20 -7.26
C ALA A 131 -25.51 2.39 -5.80
N PRO A 132 -26.34 2.27 -4.75
CA PRO A 132 -25.86 2.44 -3.38
C PRO A 132 -25.09 1.25 -2.78
N ASP A 133 -24.96 0.12 -3.49
CA ASP A 133 -24.23 -1.08 -3.08
C ASP A 133 -22.77 -0.80 -2.72
N TRP A 134 -22.23 -1.59 -1.81
CA TRP A 134 -20.84 -1.47 -1.40
C TRP A 134 -20.24 -2.78 -0.88
N TYR A 135 -18.92 -2.83 -0.93
CA TYR A 135 -18.11 -3.87 -0.29
C TYR A 135 -17.19 -3.23 0.75
N ALA A 136 -17.18 -3.76 1.97
CA ALA A 136 -16.31 -3.30 3.04
C ALA A 136 -15.29 -4.36 3.44
N LEU A 137 -14.07 -3.92 3.73
CA LEU A 137 -12.97 -4.76 4.19
C LEU A 137 -12.46 -4.23 5.53
N GLY A 138 -12.30 -5.15 6.48
CA GLY A 138 -11.98 -4.87 7.87
C GLY A 138 -10.69 -5.54 8.31
N TYR A 139 -9.94 -4.89 9.22
CA TYR A 139 -8.79 -5.50 9.87
C TYR A 139 -8.65 -5.02 11.32
N ALA A 140 -8.11 -5.87 12.19
CA ALA A 140 -7.99 -5.58 13.64
C ALA A 140 -6.96 -4.48 13.97
N SER A 141 -6.21 -4.02 12.97
CA SER A 141 -5.26 -2.92 13.08
C SER A 141 -5.39 -2.02 11.86
N GLN A 142 -4.90 -0.79 11.95
CA GLN A 142 -4.83 0.09 10.79
C GLN A 142 -3.92 -0.53 9.71
N TYR A 143 -4.25 -0.26 8.45
CA TYR A 143 -3.55 -0.80 7.29
C TYR A 143 -3.52 0.25 6.18
N ASP A 144 -2.92 -0.07 5.05
CA ASP A 144 -2.53 0.94 4.05
C ASP A 144 -3.01 0.60 2.62
N GLY A 145 -3.54 -0.60 2.44
CA GLY A 145 -4.12 -1.01 1.19
C GLY A 145 -4.80 -2.35 1.28
N VAL A 146 -5.46 -2.69 0.18
CA VAL A 146 -6.08 -3.99 -0.06
C VAL A 146 -5.66 -4.50 -1.42
N VAL A 147 -5.59 -5.83 -1.53
CA VAL A 147 -5.49 -6.53 -2.80
C VAL A 147 -6.76 -7.35 -2.94
N ILE A 148 -7.43 -7.23 -4.08
CA ILE A 148 -8.64 -8.00 -4.38
C ILE A 148 -8.36 -8.80 -5.64
N ASN A 149 -8.63 -10.11 -5.61
CA ASN A 149 -8.59 -10.95 -6.80
C ASN A 149 -9.99 -10.99 -7.41
N VAL A 150 -10.22 -10.23 -8.49
CA VAL A 150 -11.49 -10.21 -9.21
C VAL A 150 -11.54 -11.44 -10.10
N GLY A 151 -12.51 -12.33 -9.87
CA GLY A 151 -12.67 -13.56 -10.65
C GLY A 151 -13.59 -13.39 -11.86
N THR A 152 -14.63 -12.55 -11.72
CA THR A 152 -15.54 -12.17 -12.80
C THR A 152 -15.53 -10.66 -12.91
N ALA A 153 -15.14 -10.15 -14.07
CA ALA A 153 -15.16 -8.71 -14.34
C ALA A 153 -16.61 -8.22 -14.45
N GLY A 154 -16.88 -7.08 -13.84
CA GLY A 154 -18.11 -6.34 -14.06
C GLY A 154 -18.08 -5.54 -15.37
N ALA A 155 -19.15 -4.78 -15.59
CA ALA A 155 -19.26 -3.85 -16.72
C ALA A 155 -20.25 -2.74 -16.36
N ASP A 156 -20.06 -1.55 -16.94
CA ASP A 156 -20.92 -0.37 -16.77
C ASP A 156 -21.06 0.03 -15.30
N ILE A 157 -19.94 0.09 -14.58
CA ILE A 157 -19.90 0.49 -13.16
C ILE A 157 -19.12 1.79 -13.01
N THR A 158 -19.60 2.70 -12.17
CA THR A 158 -18.83 3.87 -11.73
C THR A 158 -18.41 3.69 -10.28
N LEU A 159 -17.13 3.36 -10.08
CA LEU A 159 -16.56 3.15 -8.76
C LEU A 159 -15.67 4.32 -8.33
N ASP A 160 -16.24 5.27 -7.61
CA ASP A 160 -15.56 6.51 -7.24
C ASP A 160 -15.72 6.90 -5.76
N THR A 161 -16.49 6.14 -4.99
CA THR A 161 -16.77 6.45 -3.60
C THR A 161 -15.99 5.52 -2.69
N PHE A 162 -14.88 6.03 -2.15
CA PHE A 162 -14.01 5.31 -1.22
C PHE A 162 -14.07 5.95 0.16
N GLN A 163 -14.33 5.14 1.19
CA GLN A 163 -14.55 5.63 2.54
C GLN A 163 -13.78 4.82 3.57
N TYR A 164 -13.55 5.42 4.73
CA TYR A 164 -13.03 4.75 5.92
C TYR A 164 -13.95 5.02 7.10
N SER A 165 -14.02 4.09 8.06
CA SER A 165 -14.83 4.30 9.25
C SER A 165 -14.14 5.25 10.25
N LYS A 166 -14.94 6.12 10.86
CA LYS A 166 -14.58 6.97 12.01
C LYS A 166 -15.21 6.45 13.31
N GLY A 167 -15.75 5.24 13.27
CA GLY A 167 -16.48 4.58 14.35
C GLY A 167 -17.93 5.05 14.46
N GLY A 168 -18.81 4.15 14.92
CA GLY A 168 -20.21 4.47 15.18
C GLY A 168 -21.00 4.81 13.93
N ASP A 169 -20.75 4.10 12.82
CA ASP A 169 -21.38 4.32 11.51
C ASP A 169 -21.13 5.70 10.90
N VAL A 170 -20.04 6.35 11.30
CA VAL A 170 -19.57 7.61 10.70
C VAL A 170 -18.50 7.29 9.66
N TRP A 171 -18.69 7.73 8.43
CA TRP A 171 -17.78 7.44 7.32
C TRP A 171 -17.07 8.71 6.83
N GLY A 172 -15.75 8.66 6.76
CA GLY A 172 -14.90 9.68 6.13
C GLY A 172 -14.53 9.32 4.70
N THR A 173 -14.10 10.30 3.90
CA THR A 173 -13.59 10.06 2.53
C THR A 173 -12.16 9.56 2.58
N LEU A 174 -11.91 8.41 1.96
CA LEU A 174 -10.58 7.83 1.85
C LEU A 174 -9.83 8.46 0.66
N THR A 175 -8.54 8.76 0.84
CA THR A 175 -7.71 9.36 -0.23
C THR A 175 -6.82 8.29 -0.87
N PRO A 176 -7.10 7.86 -2.12
CA PRO A 176 -6.31 6.83 -2.79
C PRO A 176 -4.90 7.33 -3.15
N ILE A 177 -3.91 6.47 -2.98
CA ILE A 177 -2.53 6.64 -3.49
C ILE A 177 -2.37 5.86 -4.80
N LEU A 178 -2.84 4.61 -4.83
CA LEU A 178 -2.91 3.77 -6.01
C LEU A 178 -4.31 3.19 -6.12
N ASN A 179 -4.93 3.33 -7.29
CA ASN A 179 -6.22 2.71 -7.57
C ASN A 179 -6.15 1.91 -8.88
N GLN A 180 -6.07 0.58 -8.76
CA GLN A 180 -6.16 -0.35 -9.89
C GLN A 180 -7.50 -1.10 -9.92
N LEU A 181 -8.49 -0.69 -9.12
CA LEU A 181 -9.79 -1.37 -9.08
C LEU A 181 -10.47 -1.37 -10.44
N ASN A 182 -10.23 -0.32 -11.26
CA ASN A 182 -10.77 -0.17 -12.62
C ASN A 182 -12.27 -0.50 -12.70
N ASN A 183 -13.05 0.06 -11.78
CA ASN A 183 -14.49 -0.20 -11.64
C ASN A 183 -14.88 -1.69 -11.53
N TRP A 184 -13.96 -2.55 -11.08
CA TRP A 184 -14.06 -4.01 -11.10
C TRP A 184 -14.22 -4.63 -12.50
N GLU A 185 -13.91 -3.89 -13.56
CA GLU A 185 -14.03 -4.33 -14.96
C GLU A 185 -12.80 -5.09 -15.46
N THR A 186 -11.92 -5.52 -14.56
CA THR A 186 -10.71 -6.28 -14.91
C THR A 186 -10.50 -7.43 -13.95
N THR A 187 -10.26 -8.62 -14.50
CA THR A 187 -9.99 -9.83 -13.72
C THR A 187 -8.54 -9.88 -13.24
N GLY A 188 -8.32 -10.67 -12.18
CA GLY A 188 -7.03 -10.85 -11.53
C GLY A 188 -6.85 -9.97 -10.31
N LYS A 189 -5.61 -9.91 -9.81
CA LYS A 189 -5.26 -9.13 -8.62
C LYS A 189 -5.18 -7.66 -8.95
N VAL A 190 -6.05 -6.87 -8.33
CA VAL A 190 -6.05 -5.41 -8.37
C VAL A 190 -5.59 -4.85 -7.04
N TRP A 191 -4.78 -3.80 -7.08
CA TRP A 191 -4.22 -3.15 -5.91
C TRP A 191 -4.93 -1.81 -5.65
N PHE A 192 -5.27 -1.59 -4.39
CA PHE A 192 -5.83 -0.32 -3.93
C PHE A 192 -5.12 0.10 -2.65
N THR A 193 -4.34 1.18 -2.70
CA THR A 193 -3.64 1.74 -1.53
C THR A 193 -4.07 3.18 -1.30
N PHE A 194 -3.92 3.65 -0.06
CA PHE A 194 -4.49 4.92 0.36
C PHE A 194 -3.65 5.58 1.46
N GLU A 195 -3.86 6.88 1.64
CA GLU A 195 -3.32 7.60 2.78
C GLU A 195 -4.02 7.15 4.06
N ARG A 196 -3.25 6.69 5.05
CA ARG A 196 -3.79 6.23 6.33
C ARG A 196 -4.51 7.39 7.03
N PRO A 197 -5.82 7.29 7.30
CA PRO A 197 -6.57 8.38 7.92
C PRO A 197 -6.13 8.64 9.36
N GLY A 198 -5.99 9.92 9.73
CA GLY A 198 -5.53 10.34 11.06
C GLY A 198 -6.57 10.16 12.18
N ASP A 199 -7.85 10.13 11.83
CA ASP A 199 -9.00 9.93 12.73
C ASP A 199 -9.71 8.58 12.50
N TRP A 200 -9.01 7.60 11.89
CA TRP A 200 -9.54 6.26 11.72
C TRP A 200 -9.83 5.61 13.07
N ALA A 201 -11.05 5.13 13.25
CA ALA A 201 -11.45 4.40 14.44
C ALA A 201 -12.06 3.03 14.08
N THR A 202 -12.09 2.15 15.06
CA THR A 202 -12.74 0.84 14.94
C THR A 202 -14.26 0.98 14.93
N ASP A 203 -14.94 0.07 14.25
CA ASP A 203 -16.40 0.07 14.12
C ASP A 203 -16.99 -1.34 13.99
N THR A 204 -18.32 -1.41 14.07
CA THR A 204 -19.09 -2.62 13.80
C THR A 204 -19.82 -2.48 12.46
N VAL A 205 -19.47 -3.32 11.48
CA VAL A 205 -20.10 -3.35 10.16
C VAL A 205 -20.56 -4.78 9.88
N GLY A 206 -21.79 -4.98 9.41
CA GLY A 206 -22.34 -6.33 9.17
C GLY A 206 -22.33 -7.25 10.39
N GLY A 207 -22.34 -6.70 11.61
CA GLY A 207 -22.23 -7.47 12.86
C GLY A 207 -20.80 -7.86 13.27
N ILE A 208 -19.78 -7.51 12.48
CA ILE A 208 -18.37 -7.76 12.78
C ILE A 208 -17.80 -6.53 13.51
N ALA A 209 -17.51 -6.69 14.80
CA ALA A 209 -17.06 -5.60 15.68
C ALA A 209 -15.53 -5.42 15.70
N ASP A 210 -15.11 -4.27 16.24
CA ASP A 210 -13.72 -3.96 16.63
C ASP A 210 -12.70 -3.99 15.47
N MET A 211 -13.12 -3.60 14.26
CA MET A 211 -12.24 -3.55 13.07
C MET A 211 -12.10 -2.14 12.53
N TYR A 212 -10.94 -1.84 11.94
CA TYR A 212 -10.75 -0.70 11.07
C TYR A 212 -11.29 -1.04 9.68
N TRP A 213 -12.28 -0.29 9.21
CA TRP A 213 -12.96 -0.57 7.94
C TRP A 213 -12.59 0.44 6.86
N ILE A 214 -12.42 -0.05 5.63
CA ILE A 214 -12.66 0.73 4.41
C ILE A 214 -13.92 0.22 3.73
N LYS A 215 -14.58 1.11 2.99
CA LYS A 215 -15.75 0.82 2.18
C LYS A 215 -15.51 1.31 0.76
N ILE A 216 -15.81 0.44 -0.19
CA ILE A 216 -15.65 0.65 -1.62
C ILE A 216 -17.05 0.60 -2.22
N LYS A 217 -17.52 1.74 -2.74
CA LYS A 217 -18.92 1.95 -3.10
C LYS A 217 -19.04 2.46 -4.55
N ALA A 218 -19.97 1.88 -5.30
CA ALA A 218 -20.37 2.44 -6.58
C ALA A 218 -21.17 3.75 -6.36
N SER A 219 -21.02 4.73 -7.25
CA SER A 219 -21.92 5.88 -7.28
C SER A 219 -23.05 5.69 -8.29
N ASP A 220 -22.83 4.84 -9.29
CA ASP A 220 -23.74 4.63 -10.41
C ASP A 220 -23.45 3.31 -11.12
N THR A 221 -24.47 2.77 -11.77
CA THR A 221 -24.43 1.56 -12.60
C THR A 221 -25.26 1.81 -13.87
N GLY A 222 -24.73 1.36 -15.01
CA GLY A 222 -25.35 1.60 -16.32
C GLY A 222 -26.32 0.48 -16.75
N VAL A 223 -26.96 0.70 -17.90
CA VAL A 223 -27.93 -0.26 -18.47
C VAL A 223 -27.32 -1.59 -18.91
N GLY A 224 -26.01 -1.65 -19.14
CA GLY A 224 -25.28 -2.89 -19.42
C GLY A 224 -24.56 -3.45 -18.19
N TYR A 225 -25.04 -3.09 -16.98
CA TYR A 225 -24.49 -3.60 -15.73
C TYR A 225 -24.33 -5.13 -15.78
N SER A 226 -23.15 -5.59 -15.42
CA SER A 226 -22.90 -6.98 -15.09
C SER A 226 -22.15 -7.08 -13.77
N GLN A 227 -22.57 -8.00 -12.93
CA GLN A 227 -22.05 -8.15 -11.58
C GLN A 227 -20.57 -8.55 -11.56
N PRO A 228 -19.70 -7.79 -10.86
CA PRO A 228 -18.36 -8.21 -10.54
C PRO A 228 -18.36 -9.21 -9.38
N LEU A 229 -17.58 -10.29 -9.50
CA LEU A 229 -17.38 -11.26 -8.43
C LEU A 229 -15.91 -11.38 -8.06
N GLY A 230 -15.63 -11.43 -6.76
CA GLY A 230 -14.29 -11.62 -6.21
C GLY A 230 -14.02 -13.10 -5.90
N THR A 231 -12.74 -13.44 -5.81
CA THR A 231 -12.25 -14.79 -5.47
C THR A 231 -11.50 -14.81 -4.14
N GLN A 232 -10.82 -13.71 -3.79
CA GLN A 232 -10.07 -13.60 -2.54
C GLN A 232 -9.65 -12.14 -2.32
N ALA A 233 -9.42 -11.74 -1.07
CA ALA A 233 -8.86 -10.45 -0.71
C ALA A 233 -7.76 -10.55 0.37
N TRP A 234 -6.93 -9.52 0.44
CA TRP A 234 -5.87 -9.37 1.43
C TRP A 234 -5.74 -7.92 1.87
N VAL A 235 -5.22 -7.74 3.09
CA VAL A 235 -4.86 -6.44 3.66
C VAL A 235 -3.35 -6.25 3.60
N LEU A 236 -2.92 -5.05 3.24
CA LEU A 236 -1.53 -4.63 3.16
C LEU A 236 -1.20 -3.71 4.32
N VAL A 237 -0.17 -4.06 5.09
CA VAL A 237 0.38 -3.22 6.15
C VAL A 237 1.79 -2.82 5.77
N TYR A 238 1.99 -1.53 5.56
CA TYR A 238 3.30 -0.94 5.36
C TYR A 238 3.88 -0.45 6.71
N PRO A 239 5.21 -0.53 6.87
CA PRO A 239 5.94 -0.11 8.06
C PRO A 239 5.94 1.41 8.28
#